data_AF-A0A6A6JSP7-F1
#
_entry.id   AF-A0A6A6JSP7-F1
#
_cell.length_a   1.000
_cell.length_b   1.000
_cell.length_c   1.000
_cell.angle_alpha   90.00
_cell.angle_beta   90.00
_cell.angle_gamma   90.00
#
_symmetry.space_group_name_H-M   'P 1'
#
loop_
_entity.id
_entity.type
_entity.pdbx_description
1 polymer ?
#
loop_
_entity_poly.entity_id
_entity_poly.type
_entity_poly.pdbx_seq_one_letter_code
_entity_poly.pdbx_strand_id
1 'polypeptide(L)'
;MTQLTLRPANTNQDPSTCSQPANEDAVMRELDPRDEHRAQRLVAKNRRKRYLELHPEYFEDSSLELADPLLYDRLIRRFQTAAEREAEAQRKGFSGVLATDLWRAEAKKDALAHPNPNSLFSYSRGPRGEIVEEDKDERPLTKEEGKAWWVDEMTQRFLSGEDTDFDYKVVDGSEKYDDPEEERDIQEAWFESMESDFDTDGEGKEKVLTGQTGIQDY
;
A
#
# COMPACT_ATOMS: atom_id res chain seq x y z
N MET A 1 77.27 -3.71 -20.20
CA MET A 1 77.28 -2.24 -20.40
C MET A 1 75.85 -1.77 -20.12
N THR A 2 75.51 -1.40 -18.87
CA THR A 2 75.44 0.00 -18.36
C THR A 2 74.69 0.91 -19.36
N GLN A 3 73.57 1.56 -19.03
CA GLN A 3 73.42 2.61 -18.02
C GLN A 3 71.94 2.88 -17.65
N LEU A 4 71.72 3.23 -16.38
CA LEU A 4 70.57 4.01 -15.88
C LEU A 4 70.55 5.41 -16.52
N THR A 5 69.35 6.00 -16.71
CA THR A 5 69.20 7.46 -16.57
C THR A 5 67.85 7.83 -15.94
N LEU A 6 67.90 8.92 -15.18
CA LEU A 6 66.98 9.41 -14.15
C LEU A 6 65.75 10.17 -14.69
N ARG A 7 64.72 10.21 -13.84
CA ARG A 7 63.54 11.11 -13.82
C ARG A 7 63.94 12.59 -13.83
N PRO A 8 63.01 13.49 -14.20
CA PRO A 8 62.71 14.58 -13.26
C PRO A 8 61.21 14.69 -12.96
N ALA A 9 60.92 15.02 -11.71
CA ALA A 9 59.64 15.56 -11.28
C ALA A 9 59.52 17.01 -11.79
N ASN A 10 58.33 17.44 -12.19
CA ASN A 10 57.99 18.85 -12.15
C ASN A 10 56.55 19.04 -11.68
N THR A 11 56.46 19.48 -10.43
CA THR A 11 55.35 20.18 -9.83
C THR A 11 55.07 21.46 -10.59
N ASN A 12 53.80 21.78 -10.85
CA ASN A 12 53.25 23.09 -10.52
C ASN A 12 51.72 23.03 -10.67
N GLN A 13 51.07 23.19 -9.52
CA GLN A 13 49.71 23.69 -9.40
C GLN A 13 49.68 25.11 -9.97
N ASP A 14 48.58 25.50 -10.60
CA ASP A 14 47.88 26.70 -10.14
C ASP A 14 46.40 26.67 -10.54
N PRO A 15 45.53 27.29 -9.71
CA PRO A 15 44.08 27.22 -9.77
C PRO A 15 43.49 28.46 -10.46
N SER A 16 42.26 28.34 -10.94
CA SER A 16 41.26 29.41 -11.17
C SER A 16 40.57 29.20 -12.51
N THR A 17 39.40 28.57 -12.48
CA THR A 17 38.34 28.97 -13.39
C THR A 17 37.06 29.07 -12.57
N CYS A 18 36.67 30.32 -12.40
CA CYS A 18 35.43 30.82 -11.84
C CYS A 18 34.23 29.98 -12.30
N SER A 19 33.55 29.36 -11.34
CA SER A 19 32.26 28.71 -11.51
C SER A 19 31.24 29.76 -11.96
N GLN A 20 30.73 29.61 -13.17
CA GLN A 20 29.48 30.25 -13.57
C GLN A 20 28.31 29.48 -12.93
N PRO A 21 27.27 30.16 -12.43
CA PRO A 21 26.05 29.50 -11.99
C PRO A 21 25.31 29.03 -13.25
N ALA A 22 25.43 27.75 -13.57
CA ALA A 22 24.60 27.14 -14.59
C ALA A 22 23.20 26.95 -14.00
N ASN A 23 22.31 27.92 -14.29
CA ASN A 23 20.85 27.80 -14.32
C ASN A 23 20.24 26.69 -13.46
N GLU A 24 19.95 27.01 -12.21
CA GLU A 24 19.21 26.12 -11.29
C GLU A 24 17.69 26.09 -11.60
N ASP A 25 17.20 26.94 -12.52
CA ASP A 25 15.76 27.15 -12.75
C ASP A 25 15.15 26.41 -13.97
N ALA A 26 15.87 25.48 -14.60
CA ALA A 26 15.40 24.83 -15.85
C ALA A 26 15.39 23.29 -15.83
N VAL A 27 15.29 22.67 -14.66
CA VAL A 27 14.87 21.26 -14.56
C VAL A 27 13.43 21.21 -14.10
N MET A 28 12.52 21.75 -14.92
CA MET A 28 11.17 21.21 -14.99
C MET A 28 11.36 19.74 -15.37
N ARG A 29 11.41 18.86 -14.37
CA ARG A 29 11.26 17.42 -14.58
C ARG A 29 9.89 17.26 -15.20
N GLU A 30 9.81 17.19 -16.51
CA GLU A 30 8.70 16.51 -17.17
C GLU A 30 8.64 15.13 -16.52
N LEU A 31 7.68 14.94 -15.60
CA LEU A 31 7.50 13.67 -14.94
C LEU A 31 7.26 12.64 -16.04
N ASP A 32 8.05 11.57 -16.05
CA ASP A 32 7.81 10.47 -16.99
C ASP A 32 6.33 10.07 -16.84
N PRO A 33 5.54 9.96 -17.92
CA PRO A 33 4.14 9.53 -17.82
C PRO A 33 3.97 8.23 -17.00
N ARG A 34 5.00 7.39 -16.92
CA ARG A 34 5.03 6.21 -16.05
C ARG A 34 5.02 6.56 -14.56
N ASP A 35 5.70 7.63 -14.17
CA ASP A 35 5.73 8.12 -12.80
C ASP A 35 4.41 8.80 -12.43
N GLU A 36 3.76 9.50 -13.38
CA GLU A 36 2.40 10.01 -13.18
C GLU A 36 1.39 8.88 -12.96
N HIS A 37 1.42 7.82 -13.77
CA HIS A 37 0.56 6.65 -13.59
C HIS A 37 0.82 5.91 -12.27
N ARG A 38 2.08 5.86 -11.82
CA ARG A 38 2.44 5.30 -10.51
C ARG A 38 1.90 6.15 -9.38
N ALA A 39 2.07 7.47 -9.44
CA ALA A 39 1.54 8.41 -8.46
C ALA A 39 0.02 8.31 -8.36
N GLN A 40 -0.71 8.31 -9.48
CA GLN A 40 -2.16 8.14 -9.50
C GLN A 40 -2.60 6.81 -8.86
N ARG A 41 -1.87 5.71 -9.15
CA ARG A 41 -2.14 4.41 -8.54
C ARG A 41 -1.88 4.41 -7.03
N LEU A 42 -0.83 5.11 -6.57
CA LEU A 42 -0.51 5.24 -5.16
C LEU A 42 -1.60 6.05 -4.43
N VAL A 43 -2.02 7.18 -5.00
CA VAL A 43 -3.12 8.01 -4.45
C VAL A 43 -4.40 7.18 -4.34
N ALA A 44 -4.78 6.45 -5.38
CA ALA A 44 -5.94 5.56 -5.34
C ALA A 44 -5.81 4.48 -4.26
N LYS A 45 -4.63 3.86 -4.13
CA LYS A 45 -4.37 2.86 -3.07
C LYS A 45 -4.46 3.46 -1.66
N ASN A 46 -3.93 4.67 -1.44
CA ASN A 46 -4.01 5.36 -0.16
C ASN A 46 -5.47 5.70 0.20
N ARG A 47 -6.24 6.22 -0.76
CA ARG A 47 -7.69 6.47 -0.60
C ARG A 47 -8.46 5.20 -0.26
N ARG A 48 -8.16 4.09 -0.94
CA ARG A 48 -8.78 2.79 -0.68
C ARG A 48 -8.39 2.23 0.69
N LYS A 49 -7.13 2.36 1.10
CA LYS A 49 -6.68 1.97 2.45
C LYS A 49 -7.46 2.74 3.51
N ARG A 50 -7.62 4.05 3.31
CA ARG A 50 -8.41 4.92 4.18
C ARG A 50 -9.88 4.55 4.25
N TYR A 51 -10.46 4.16 3.12
CA TYR A 51 -11.81 3.64 3.10
C TYR A 51 -11.95 2.43 4.03
N LEU A 52 -11.04 1.45 3.93
CA LEU A 52 -11.10 0.24 4.75
C LEU A 52 -10.92 0.53 6.25
N GLU A 53 -10.07 1.48 6.61
CA GLU A 53 -9.89 1.91 8.02
C GLU A 53 -11.16 2.53 8.61
N LEU A 54 -11.91 3.28 7.81
CA LEU A 54 -13.17 3.92 8.22
C LEU A 54 -14.38 3.00 8.12
N HIS A 55 -14.31 1.95 7.29
CA HIS A 55 -15.42 1.06 6.99
C HIS A 55 -15.08 -0.41 7.35
N PRO A 56 -14.97 -0.75 8.65
CA PRO A 56 -14.79 -2.14 9.07
C PRO A 56 -15.97 -3.04 8.68
N GLU A 57 -17.14 -2.44 8.42
CA GLU A 57 -18.36 -3.10 7.96
C GLU A 57 -18.15 -3.89 6.65
N TYR A 58 -17.22 -3.45 5.79
CA TYR A 58 -16.90 -4.14 4.53
C TYR A 58 -16.55 -5.62 4.75
N PHE A 59 -15.82 -5.95 5.83
CA PHE A 59 -15.42 -7.33 6.12
C PHE A 59 -16.53 -8.17 6.78
N GLU A 60 -17.60 -7.52 7.25
CA GLU A 60 -18.75 -8.18 7.87
C GLU A 60 -19.86 -8.49 6.86
N ASP A 61 -19.79 -7.89 5.66
CA ASP A 61 -20.78 -8.07 4.61
C ASP A 61 -20.77 -9.50 4.05
N SER A 62 -21.96 -10.12 4.05
CA SER A 62 -22.15 -11.49 3.53
C SER A 62 -21.92 -11.59 2.02
N SER A 63 -21.92 -10.47 1.28
CA SER A 63 -21.59 -10.45 -0.15
C SER A 63 -20.11 -10.69 -0.41
N LEU A 64 -19.23 -10.33 0.52
CA LEU A 64 -17.78 -10.49 0.36
C LEU A 64 -17.38 -11.97 0.24
N GLU A 65 -18.19 -12.87 0.80
CA GLU A 65 -18.02 -14.32 0.63
C GLU A 65 -18.09 -14.77 -0.83
N LEU A 66 -18.82 -14.04 -1.68
CA LEU A 66 -18.98 -14.36 -3.10
C LEU A 66 -17.86 -13.79 -3.96
N ALA A 67 -17.13 -12.79 -3.47
CA ALA A 67 -15.96 -12.23 -4.17
C ALA A 67 -14.81 -13.26 -4.26
N ASP A 68 -14.64 -14.09 -3.24
CA ASP A 68 -13.78 -15.28 -3.28
C ASP A 68 -14.40 -16.50 -2.58
N PRO A 69 -15.24 -17.27 -3.30
CA PRO A 69 -15.94 -18.40 -2.71
C PRO A 69 -14.99 -19.51 -2.23
N LEU A 70 -13.80 -19.60 -2.83
CA LEU A 70 -12.82 -20.64 -2.56
C LEU A 70 -11.98 -20.32 -1.34
N LEU A 71 -11.53 -19.08 -1.25
CA LEU A 71 -10.77 -18.59 -0.11
C LEU A 71 -11.64 -18.56 1.15
N TYR A 72 -12.90 -18.12 1.03
CA TYR A 72 -13.84 -18.07 2.16
C TYR A 72 -14.10 -19.46 2.75
N ASP A 73 -14.29 -20.47 1.88
CA ASP A 73 -14.55 -21.84 2.32
C ASP A 73 -13.39 -22.40 3.17
N ARG A 74 -12.15 -22.05 2.80
CA ARG A 74 -10.95 -22.53 3.49
C ARG A 74 -10.61 -21.77 4.77
N LEU A 75 -10.67 -20.44 4.71
CA LEU A 75 -10.22 -19.58 5.80
C LEU A 75 -11.29 -19.37 6.87
N ILE A 76 -12.58 -19.38 6.49
CA ILE A 76 -13.70 -19.10 7.40
C ILE A 76 -14.54 -20.36 7.63
N ARG A 77 -15.12 -20.95 6.58
CA ARG A 77 -16.12 -22.03 6.70
C ARG A 77 -15.58 -23.32 7.32
N ARG A 78 -14.29 -23.61 7.15
CA ARG A 78 -13.58 -24.72 7.81
C ARG A 78 -13.67 -24.66 9.34
N PHE A 79 -13.55 -23.46 9.91
CA PHE A 79 -13.56 -23.26 11.37
C PHE A 79 -14.95 -22.99 11.93
N GLN A 80 -15.96 -22.83 11.07
CA GLN A 80 -17.35 -22.73 11.54
C GLN A 80 -17.80 -24.07 12.12
N THR A 81 -18.47 -24.00 13.27
CA THR A 81 -19.10 -25.15 13.90
C THR A 81 -20.34 -25.61 13.12
N ALA A 82 -20.80 -26.84 13.36
CA ALA A 82 -22.04 -27.32 12.75
C ALA A 82 -23.25 -26.44 13.10
N ALA A 83 -23.32 -25.95 14.34
CA ALA A 83 -24.38 -25.06 14.80
C ALA A 83 -24.36 -23.69 14.09
N GLU A 84 -23.17 -23.10 13.91
CA GLU A 84 -23.02 -21.84 13.15
C GLU A 84 -23.44 -22.02 11.68
N ARG A 85 -23.05 -23.12 11.04
CA ARG A 85 -23.45 -23.42 9.66
C ARG A 85 -24.94 -23.62 9.50
N GLU A 86 -25.59 -24.30 10.44
CA GLU A 86 -27.04 -24.48 10.41
C GLU A 86 -27.77 -23.14 10.59
N ALA A 87 -27.30 -22.28 11.49
CA ALA A 87 -27.86 -20.94 11.67
C ALA A 87 -27.67 -20.07 10.41
N GLU A 88 -26.52 -20.15 9.76
CA GLU A 88 -26.23 -19.46 8.50
C GLU A 88 -27.08 -20.01 7.35
N ALA A 89 -27.20 -21.34 7.24
CA ALA A 89 -28.05 -22.00 6.25
C ALA A 89 -29.54 -21.66 6.45
N GLN A 90 -30.00 -21.53 7.69
CA GLN A 90 -31.35 -21.07 8.00
C GLN A 90 -31.55 -19.61 7.60
N ARG A 91 -30.56 -18.75 7.87
CA ARG A 91 -30.61 -17.32 7.49
C ARG A 91 -30.63 -17.11 5.98
N LYS A 92 -29.78 -17.84 5.25
CA LYS A 92 -29.66 -17.78 3.78
C LYS A 92 -30.79 -18.52 3.06
N GLY A 93 -31.41 -19.50 3.73
CA GLY A 93 -32.40 -20.40 3.17
C GLY A 93 -31.81 -21.36 2.13
N PHE A 94 -32.62 -22.30 1.68
CA PHE A 94 -32.20 -23.35 0.74
C PHE A 94 -31.69 -22.79 -0.59
N SER A 95 -32.35 -21.78 -1.15
CA SER A 95 -31.93 -21.14 -2.40
C SER A 95 -30.59 -20.42 -2.27
N GLY A 96 -30.34 -19.77 -1.12
CA GLY A 96 -29.06 -19.12 -0.85
C GLY A 96 -27.92 -20.11 -0.72
N VAL A 97 -28.14 -21.22 0.00
CA VAL A 97 -27.14 -22.29 0.13
C VAL A 97 -26.78 -22.86 -1.25
N LEU A 98 -27.79 -23.20 -2.08
CA LEU A 98 -27.55 -23.69 -3.43
C LEU A 98 -26.81 -22.68 -4.32
N ALA A 99 -27.15 -21.39 -4.23
CA ALA A 99 -26.45 -20.36 -4.97
C ALA A 99 -24.97 -20.32 -4.59
N THR A 100 -24.64 -20.33 -3.30
CA THR A 100 -23.24 -20.35 -2.85
C THR A 100 -22.49 -21.62 -3.26
N ASP A 101 -23.16 -22.77 -3.27
CA ASP A 101 -22.59 -24.04 -3.74
C ASP A 101 -22.27 -23.98 -5.24
N LEU A 102 -23.16 -23.38 -6.04
CA LEU A 102 -22.96 -23.20 -7.47
C LEU A 102 -21.76 -22.29 -7.76
N TRP A 103 -21.69 -21.13 -7.11
CA TRP A 103 -20.56 -20.20 -7.23
C TRP A 103 -19.24 -20.86 -6.83
N ARG A 104 -19.22 -21.65 -5.74
CA ARG A 104 -18.03 -22.43 -5.35
C ARG A 104 -17.64 -23.44 -6.42
N ALA A 105 -18.59 -24.16 -7.00
CA ALA A 105 -18.31 -25.13 -8.05
C ALA A 105 -17.79 -24.48 -9.34
N GLU A 106 -18.30 -23.29 -9.68
CA GLU A 106 -17.82 -22.50 -10.81
C GLU A 106 -16.40 -21.99 -10.57
N ALA A 107 -16.16 -21.36 -9.42
CA ALA A 107 -14.84 -20.87 -9.05
C ALA A 107 -13.78 -22.00 -9.04
N LYS A 108 -14.13 -23.22 -8.56
CA LYS A 108 -13.22 -24.38 -8.64
C LYS A 108 -12.88 -24.75 -10.08
N LYS A 109 -13.83 -24.67 -11.00
CA LYS A 109 -13.58 -24.97 -12.43
C LYS A 109 -12.72 -23.89 -13.06
N ASP A 110 -12.97 -22.64 -12.74
CA ASP A 110 -12.21 -21.51 -13.26
C ASP A 110 -10.77 -21.53 -12.75
N ALA A 111 -10.54 -21.79 -11.46
CA ALA A 111 -9.19 -21.93 -10.89
C ALA A 111 -8.37 -23.06 -11.54
N LEU A 112 -9.03 -24.10 -12.06
CA LEU A 112 -8.37 -25.16 -12.84
C LEU A 112 -8.07 -24.75 -14.28
N ALA A 113 -8.89 -23.88 -14.88
CA ALA A 113 -8.71 -23.39 -16.24
C ALA A 113 -7.66 -22.25 -16.28
N HIS A 114 -7.67 -21.39 -15.26
CA HIS A 114 -6.82 -20.22 -15.11
C HIS A 114 -6.13 -20.22 -13.74
N PRO A 115 -5.08 -21.06 -13.53
CA PRO A 115 -4.33 -21.04 -12.29
C PRO A 115 -3.64 -19.69 -12.09
N ASN A 116 -4.05 -18.93 -11.08
CA ASN A 116 -3.41 -17.67 -10.71
C ASN A 116 -2.14 -17.95 -9.88
N PRO A 117 -0.94 -17.51 -10.31
CA PRO A 117 0.29 -17.71 -9.54
C PRO A 117 0.32 -16.93 -8.22
N ASN A 118 -0.50 -15.89 -8.08
CA ASN A 118 -0.59 -15.07 -6.88
C ASN A 118 -1.66 -15.56 -5.89
N SER A 119 -2.45 -16.57 -6.26
CA SER A 119 -3.46 -17.15 -5.36
C SER A 119 -2.78 -17.90 -4.22
N LEU A 120 -3.23 -17.68 -2.98
CA LEU A 120 -2.79 -18.40 -1.79
C LEU A 120 -2.91 -19.92 -1.93
N PHE A 121 -3.83 -20.39 -2.78
CA PHE A 121 -4.06 -21.81 -2.97
C PHE A 121 -4.08 -22.20 -4.44
N SER A 122 -3.47 -23.36 -4.72
CA SER A 122 -3.47 -23.98 -6.04
C SER A 122 -4.50 -25.10 -6.13
N TYR A 123 -5.05 -25.27 -7.33
CA TYR A 123 -6.01 -26.33 -7.64
C TYR A 123 -5.49 -27.13 -8.82
N SER A 124 -5.49 -28.45 -8.69
CA SER A 124 -5.09 -29.36 -9.76
C SER A 124 -6.09 -30.48 -9.93
N ARG A 125 -6.07 -31.13 -11.11
CA ARG A 125 -6.89 -32.32 -11.34
C ARG A 125 -6.10 -33.55 -10.95
N GLY A 126 -6.59 -34.27 -9.95
CA GLY A 126 -6.02 -35.53 -9.52
C GLY A 126 -6.19 -36.66 -10.55
N PRO A 127 -5.55 -37.82 -10.31
CA PRO A 127 -5.51 -38.94 -11.27
C PRO A 127 -6.89 -39.52 -11.64
N ARG A 128 -7.91 -39.30 -10.83
CA ARG A 128 -9.30 -39.75 -11.06
C ARG A 128 -10.24 -38.63 -11.50
N GLY A 129 -9.71 -37.45 -11.82
CA GLY A 129 -10.52 -36.27 -12.16
C GLY A 129 -11.15 -35.57 -10.95
N GLU A 130 -10.81 -35.99 -9.73
CA GLU A 130 -11.10 -35.25 -8.51
C GLU A 130 -10.28 -33.96 -8.49
N ILE A 131 -10.89 -32.85 -8.06
CA ILE A 131 -10.19 -31.58 -7.90
C ILE A 131 -9.36 -31.72 -6.63
N VAL A 132 -8.07 -32.02 -6.79
CA VAL A 132 -7.14 -32.15 -5.70
C VAL A 132 -6.58 -30.77 -5.42
N GLU A 133 -6.66 -30.41 -4.16
CA GLU A 133 -6.12 -29.17 -3.65
C GLU A 133 -4.67 -29.50 -3.28
N GLU A 134 -3.72 -29.11 -4.14
CA GLU A 134 -2.28 -29.32 -3.89
C GLU A 134 -1.85 -28.41 -2.74
N ASP A 135 -1.88 -28.99 -1.55
CA ASP A 135 -1.51 -28.38 -0.29
C ASP A 135 -0.16 -27.65 -0.38
N LYS A 136 -0.09 -26.46 0.21
CA LYS A 136 1.17 -25.87 0.67
C LYS A 136 1.03 -25.54 2.14
N ASP A 137 2.08 -25.83 2.91
CA ASP A 137 2.17 -25.97 4.37
C ASP A 137 1.79 -24.74 5.22
N GLU A 138 1.19 -23.72 4.63
CA GLU A 138 0.67 -22.52 5.29
C GLU A 138 -0.86 -22.58 5.27
N ARG A 139 -1.43 -23.36 6.17
CA ARG A 139 -2.86 -23.27 6.49
C ARG A 139 -2.99 -22.68 7.88
N PRO A 140 -3.96 -21.77 8.10
CA PRO A 140 -4.19 -21.26 9.43
C PRO A 140 -4.52 -22.43 10.36
N LEU A 141 -3.95 -22.41 11.56
CA LEU A 141 -4.19 -23.43 12.59
C LEU A 141 -5.41 -23.04 13.44
N THR A 142 -5.73 -21.75 13.49
CA THR A 142 -6.80 -21.19 14.30
C THR A 142 -7.84 -20.40 13.48
N LYS A 143 -9.04 -20.26 14.05
CA LYS A 143 -10.11 -19.42 13.47
C LYS A 143 -9.69 -17.96 13.34
N GLU A 144 -8.90 -17.47 14.29
CA GLU A 144 -8.40 -16.09 14.31
C GLU A 144 -7.38 -15.84 13.20
N GLU A 145 -6.42 -16.75 13.02
CA GLU A 145 -5.47 -16.70 11.90
C GLU A 145 -6.19 -16.78 10.55
N GLY A 146 -7.18 -17.67 10.43
CA GLY A 146 -7.99 -17.77 9.21
C GLY A 146 -8.72 -16.48 8.89
N LYS A 147 -9.32 -15.83 9.90
CA LYS A 147 -9.95 -14.53 9.74
C LYS A 147 -8.93 -13.44 9.38
N ALA A 148 -7.75 -13.45 9.99
CA ALA A 148 -6.71 -12.46 9.71
C ALA A 148 -6.23 -12.57 8.25
N TRP A 149 -5.99 -13.79 7.76
CA TRP A 149 -5.60 -14.03 6.37
C TRP A 149 -6.71 -13.67 5.39
N TRP A 150 -7.97 -13.92 5.76
CA TRP A 150 -9.12 -13.51 4.96
C TRP A 150 -9.17 -11.99 4.82
N VAL A 151 -9.01 -11.28 5.93
CA VAL A 151 -8.98 -9.81 5.94
C VAL A 151 -7.80 -9.28 5.14
N ASP A 152 -6.61 -9.84 5.29
CA ASP A 152 -5.42 -9.41 4.54
C ASP A 152 -5.60 -9.61 3.03
N GLU A 153 -6.02 -10.80 2.59
CA GLU A 153 -6.22 -11.07 1.15
C GLU A 153 -7.34 -10.20 0.56
N MET A 154 -8.47 -10.05 1.26
CA MET A 154 -9.55 -9.15 0.83
C MET A 154 -9.10 -7.69 0.82
N THR A 155 -8.21 -7.29 1.73
CA THR A 155 -7.58 -5.96 1.74
C THR A 155 -6.70 -5.79 0.51
N GLN A 156 -5.81 -6.74 0.21
CA GLN A 156 -4.94 -6.66 -0.97
C GLN A 156 -5.75 -6.58 -2.27
N ARG A 157 -6.81 -7.40 -2.40
CA ARG A 157 -7.75 -7.35 -3.53
C ARG A 157 -8.48 -6.01 -3.63
N PHE A 158 -8.92 -5.47 -2.50
CA PHE A 158 -9.57 -4.17 -2.48
C PHE A 158 -8.61 -3.05 -2.91
N LEU A 159 -7.38 -3.06 -2.39
CA LEU A 159 -6.34 -2.09 -2.73
C LEU A 159 -5.91 -2.20 -4.20
N SER A 160 -5.80 -3.41 -4.74
CA SER A 160 -5.46 -3.65 -6.16
C SER A 160 -6.58 -3.19 -7.10
N GLY A 161 -7.83 -3.16 -6.63
CA GLY A 161 -9.00 -2.81 -7.44
C GLY A 161 -9.64 -4.02 -8.13
N GLU A 162 -9.44 -5.22 -7.56
CA GLU A 162 -9.89 -6.48 -8.13
C GLU A 162 -11.26 -6.92 -7.57
N ASP A 163 -11.86 -6.17 -6.64
CA ASP A 163 -13.24 -6.39 -6.23
C ASP A 163 -14.20 -5.83 -7.28
N THR A 164 -14.79 -6.71 -8.09
CA THR A 164 -15.70 -6.33 -9.17
C THR A 164 -17.05 -5.85 -8.67
N ASP A 165 -17.42 -6.18 -7.43
CA ASP A 165 -18.72 -5.83 -6.87
C ASP A 165 -18.73 -4.42 -6.25
N PHE A 166 -17.55 -3.84 -6.02
CA PHE A 166 -17.39 -2.52 -5.41
C PHE A 166 -17.21 -1.39 -6.45
N ASP A 167 -17.94 -0.28 -6.29
CA ASP A 167 -17.76 0.91 -7.14
C ASP A 167 -16.62 1.81 -6.62
N TYR A 168 -15.40 1.52 -7.07
CA TYR A 168 -14.20 2.29 -6.72
C TYR A 168 -14.26 3.77 -7.06
N LYS A 169 -15.12 4.21 -7.98
CA LYS A 169 -15.22 5.64 -8.34
C LYS A 169 -15.63 6.51 -7.15
N VAL A 170 -16.41 5.94 -6.23
CA VAL A 170 -16.86 6.62 -5.01
C VAL A 170 -15.70 6.90 -4.06
N VAL A 171 -14.66 6.07 -4.08
CA VAL A 171 -13.50 6.16 -3.19
C VAL A 171 -12.34 6.87 -3.88
N ASP A 172 -11.97 6.40 -5.07
CA ASP A 172 -10.82 6.90 -5.84
C ASP A 172 -11.00 8.35 -6.25
N GLY A 173 -12.22 8.82 -6.45
CA GLY A 173 -12.53 10.21 -6.82
C GLY A 173 -12.81 11.14 -5.64
N SER A 174 -12.77 10.65 -4.41
CA SER A 174 -13.23 11.38 -3.23
C SER A 174 -12.07 11.88 -2.39
N GLU A 175 -11.89 13.19 -2.33
CA GLU A 175 -10.87 13.87 -1.51
C GLU A 175 -11.02 13.59 -0.01
N LYS A 176 -12.21 13.20 0.46
CA LYS A 176 -12.43 12.87 1.90
C LYS A 176 -11.59 11.68 2.38
N TYR A 177 -11.07 10.87 1.46
CA TYR A 177 -10.21 9.73 1.76
C TYR A 177 -8.74 10.02 1.46
N ASP A 178 -8.39 11.25 1.03
CA ASP A 178 -7.00 11.67 0.99
C ASP A 178 -6.38 11.58 2.38
N ASP A 179 -5.07 11.38 2.43
CA ASP A 179 -4.35 11.07 3.65
C ASP A 179 -3.99 12.33 4.47
N PRO A 180 -4.65 12.75 5.59
CA PRO A 180 -4.10 13.84 6.40
C PRO A 180 -2.76 13.53 7.05
N GLU A 181 -2.35 12.27 7.20
CA GLU A 181 -1.00 11.98 7.72
C GLU A 181 0.05 12.40 6.70
N GLU A 182 -0.21 12.29 5.40
CA GLU A 182 0.70 12.85 4.39
C GLU A 182 0.81 14.38 4.54
N GLU A 183 -0.29 15.07 4.79
CA GLU A 183 -0.27 16.51 5.11
C GLU A 183 0.46 16.79 6.42
N ARG A 184 0.27 15.97 7.46
CA ARG A 184 0.92 16.14 8.75
C ARG A 184 2.41 15.83 8.70
N ASP A 185 2.85 14.83 7.94
CA ASP A 185 4.26 14.46 7.76
C ASP A 185 4.99 15.54 6.96
N ILE A 186 4.35 16.09 5.91
CA ILE A 186 4.87 17.24 5.18
C ILE A 186 4.97 18.46 6.10
N GLN A 187 3.95 18.68 6.94
CA GLN A 187 3.96 19.77 7.93
C GLN A 187 5.04 19.56 8.99
N GLU A 188 5.18 18.36 9.57
CA GLU A 188 6.20 18.04 10.58
C GLU A 188 7.60 18.17 9.97
N ALA A 189 7.83 17.70 8.75
CA ALA A 189 9.10 17.93 8.03
C ALA A 189 9.36 19.42 7.77
N TRP A 190 8.32 20.21 7.45
CA TRP A 190 8.44 21.66 7.31
C TRP A 190 8.76 22.34 8.64
N PHE A 191 8.10 21.94 9.74
CA PHE A 191 8.37 22.43 11.09
C PHE A 191 9.80 22.09 11.54
N GLU A 192 10.25 20.85 11.36
CA GLU A 192 11.62 20.42 11.68
C GLU A 192 12.67 21.19 10.85
N SER A 193 12.39 21.43 9.56
CA SER A 193 13.28 22.23 8.70
C SER A 193 13.38 23.68 9.18
N MET A 194 12.29 24.24 9.72
CA MET A 194 12.24 25.61 10.24
C MET A 194 12.87 25.73 11.63
N GLU A 195 12.72 24.71 12.48
CA GLU A 195 13.37 24.65 13.80
C GLU A 195 14.90 24.52 13.66
N SER A 196 15.39 23.90 12.58
CA SER A 196 16.83 23.86 12.28
C SER A 196 17.46 25.23 12.00
N ASP A 197 16.67 26.19 11.50
CA ASP A 197 17.07 27.58 11.24
C ASP A 197 17.04 28.43 12.52
N PHE A 198 16.42 27.93 13.60
CA PHE A 198 16.42 28.60 14.90
C PHE A 198 17.74 28.41 15.65
N ASP A 199 18.44 27.28 15.44
CA ASP A 199 19.65 26.89 16.17
C ASP A 199 20.97 27.01 15.39
N THR A 200 20.95 27.35 14.10
CA THR A 200 22.18 27.32 13.26
C THR A 200 22.99 28.63 13.23
N ASP A 201 22.50 29.72 13.82
CA ASP A 201 23.21 31.02 13.79
C ASP A 201 23.31 31.70 15.16
N GLY A 202 24.16 31.19 16.06
CA GLY A 202 24.73 32.08 17.08
C GLY A 202 25.22 31.44 18.37
N GLU A 203 26.52 31.18 18.42
CA GLU A 203 27.30 31.42 19.64
C GLU A 203 26.84 32.72 20.32
N GLY A 204 26.26 32.61 21.52
CA GLY A 204 26.23 33.62 22.59
C GLY A 204 26.26 35.10 22.18
N LYS A 205 25.34 35.55 21.33
CA LYS A 205 25.08 36.98 21.12
C LYS A 205 23.59 37.22 21.21
N GLU A 206 23.18 37.58 22.41
CA GLU A 206 21.96 38.34 22.71
C GLU A 206 21.75 39.38 21.60
N LYS A 207 20.84 39.10 20.67
CA LYS A 207 20.33 40.13 19.75
C LYS A 207 19.50 41.04 20.65
N VAL A 208 20.15 42.07 21.21
CA VAL A 208 19.49 43.16 21.91
C VAL A 208 18.51 43.78 20.92
N LEU A 209 17.23 43.41 21.05
CA LEU A 209 16.14 44.05 20.34
C LEU A 209 16.07 45.50 20.86
N THR A 210 16.74 46.42 20.16
CA THR A 210 16.62 47.87 20.39
C THR A 210 15.28 48.36 19.84
N GLY A 211 14.19 47.83 20.38
CA GLY A 211 12.87 48.39 20.23
C GLY A 211 12.79 49.67 21.05
N GLN A 212 13.02 50.82 20.42
CA GLN A 212 12.50 52.08 20.94
C GLN A 212 10.97 52.04 20.76
N THR A 213 10.26 51.39 21.68
CA THR A 213 8.81 51.55 21.79
C THR A 213 8.56 52.93 22.37
N GLY A 214 8.43 53.92 21.48
CA GLY A 214 7.92 55.25 21.81
C GLY A 214 6.48 55.14 22.28
N ILE A 215 6.28 55.07 23.59
CA ILE A 215 4.98 55.30 24.23
C ILE A 215 4.71 56.80 24.10
N GLN A 216 3.76 57.17 23.25
CA GLN A 216 3.20 58.52 23.20
C GLN A 216 2.02 58.56 24.19
N ASP A 217 2.23 59.22 25.32
CA ASP A 217 1.13 59.64 26.19
C ASP A 217 0.33 60.74 25.47
N TYR A 218 -0.97 60.53 25.31
CA TYR A 218 -1.95 61.55 24.90
C TYR A 218 -2.73 62.03 26.13
#